data_AF-A0A9P6GHY7-F1
#
_entry.id   AF-A0A9P6GHY7-F1
#
_cell.length_a   1.000
_cell.length_b   1.000
_cell.length_c   1.000
_cell.angle_alpha   90.00
_cell.angle_beta   90.00
_cell.angle_gamma   90.00
#
_symmetry.space_group_name_H-M   'P 1'
#
loop_
_entity.id
_entity.type
_entity.pdbx_description
1 polymer ?
#
loop_
_entity_poly.entity_id
_entity_poly.type
_entity_poly.pdbx_seq_one_letter_code
_entity_poly.pdbx_strand_id
1 'polypeptide(L)'
;MQVYEHHASSPPLQAALKGTLPHSISLSYRTKHPSRTPNAHILATFPPAASTDSIPRCWAAAYLDRSMRPETELWIFTTGEIPGHCESPDEKEGFCTECKKAVLSLIDYMGTLPIPPMHPWNEPAMELARQHEKEHPQTGPDAVYPPGPGLYMRHLLIPMVVTLGACHHEVVQLLAEAGMLRKEFPGHEADLNKFWFKVADLPQTRDLPEKLRWGEMREKDLAIVQARTSIPRTARTLLSLKSVGVFEKATDKPVAWTFLGLDGSLTTLHTEPEWRGKGIAKAVTMKIFKEHAPELAVDDEENAWAHADVYVGNVQSESLCRSLGGKPSVKILWVRVHITKRDSSVT
;
A
#
# COMPACT_ATOMS: atom_id res chain seq x y z
N MET A 1 3.02 -12.93 20.87
CA MET A 1 2.76 -11.62 21.53
C MET A 1 1.26 -11.40 21.58
N GLN A 2 0.77 -10.65 22.58
CA GLN A 2 -0.65 -10.30 22.63
C GLN A 2 -0.96 -9.22 21.57
N VAL A 3 -2.10 -9.37 20.91
CA VAL A 3 -2.60 -8.42 19.90
C VAL A 3 -3.82 -7.69 20.47
N TYR A 4 -3.91 -6.40 20.18
CA TYR A 4 -4.96 -5.52 20.65
C TYR A 4 -5.58 -4.78 19.49
N GLU A 5 -6.86 -4.43 19.63
CA GLU A 5 -7.57 -3.57 18.72
C GLU A 5 -7.42 -2.10 19.12
N HIS A 6 -7.19 -1.25 18.13
CA HIS A 6 -7.01 0.19 18.30
C HIS A 6 -8.05 0.95 17.47
N HIS A 7 -8.50 2.08 17.99
CA HIS A 7 -9.19 3.06 17.15
C HIS A 7 -8.15 3.81 16.29
N ALA A 8 -8.56 4.30 15.11
CA ALA A 8 -7.67 5.10 14.25
C ALA A 8 -7.09 6.34 14.96
N SER A 9 -7.85 6.93 15.88
CA SER A 9 -7.40 8.08 16.69
C SER A 9 -6.65 7.68 17.96
N SER A 10 -6.26 6.41 18.14
CA SER A 10 -5.56 5.92 19.32
C SER A 10 -4.24 6.69 19.51
N PRO A 11 -4.08 7.48 20.59
CA PRO A 11 -2.85 8.25 20.82
C PRO A 11 -1.55 7.42 20.80
N PRO A 12 -1.44 6.25 21.49
CA PRO A 12 -0.19 5.48 21.45
C PRO A 12 0.13 4.92 20.07
N LEU A 13 -0.88 4.50 19.30
CA LEU A 13 -0.68 4.04 17.93
C LEU A 13 -0.20 5.17 17.02
N GLN A 14 -0.84 6.35 17.11
CA GLN A 14 -0.46 7.50 16.30
C GLN A 14 0.95 7.99 16.65
N ALA A 15 1.31 8.01 17.93
CA ALA A 15 2.67 8.32 18.37
C ALA A 15 3.69 7.29 17.86
N ALA A 16 3.38 5.99 17.98
CA ALA A 16 4.27 4.93 17.49
C ALA A 16 4.49 5.01 15.98
N LEU A 17 3.41 5.16 15.19
CA LEU A 17 3.51 5.31 13.74
C LEU A 17 4.24 6.59 13.35
N LYS A 18 4.04 7.69 14.08
CA LYS A 18 4.74 8.97 13.86
C LYS A 18 6.25 8.83 14.10
N GLY A 19 6.63 8.26 15.23
CA GLY A 19 8.04 8.08 15.63
C GLY A 19 8.83 7.09 14.76
N THR A 20 8.14 6.32 13.90
CA THR A 20 8.78 5.39 12.96
C THR A 20 8.67 5.84 11.49
N LEU A 21 8.27 7.08 11.23
CA LEU A 21 8.36 7.65 9.89
C LEU A 21 9.84 7.76 9.45
N PRO A 22 10.14 7.57 8.15
CA PRO A 22 9.20 7.37 7.05
C PRO A 22 8.81 5.89 6.81
N HIS A 23 9.32 4.94 7.59
CA HIS A 23 9.13 3.50 7.34
C HIS A 23 7.68 3.05 7.49
N SER A 24 6.97 3.57 8.48
CA SER A 24 5.55 3.30 8.75
C SER A 24 4.56 4.04 7.84
N ILE A 25 5.03 4.83 6.87
CA ILE A 25 4.21 5.81 6.14
C ILE A 25 2.94 5.21 5.51
N SER A 26 3.04 4.02 4.91
CA SER A 26 1.89 3.35 4.30
C SER A 26 0.78 3.08 5.32
N LEU A 27 1.15 2.58 6.51
CA LEU A 27 0.19 2.29 7.57
C LEU A 27 -0.32 3.56 8.27
N SER A 28 0.55 4.56 8.46
CA SER A 28 0.19 5.86 9.02
C SER A 28 -0.92 6.53 8.18
N TYR A 29 -0.77 6.54 6.85
CA TYR A 29 -1.81 7.06 5.97
C TYR A 29 -3.04 6.15 5.96
N ARG A 30 -2.86 4.83 5.82
CA ARG A 30 -3.97 3.89 5.67
C ARG A 30 -4.93 3.94 6.86
N THR A 31 -4.41 4.04 8.08
CA THR A 31 -5.22 4.10 9.30
C THR A 31 -6.04 5.39 9.43
N LYS A 32 -5.60 6.49 8.80
CA LYS A 32 -6.29 7.79 8.78
C LYS A 32 -7.24 7.96 7.60
N HIS A 33 -7.09 7.15 6.55
CA HIS A 33 -7.88 7.30 5.34
C HIS A 33 -9.37 7.01 5.58
N PRO A 34 -10.30 7.86 5.08
CA PRO A 34 -11.73 7.72 5.37
C PRO A 34 -12.41 6.55 4.66
N SER A 35 -11.85 6.09 3.54
CA SER A 35 -12.36 4.90 2.82
C SER A 35 -12.04 3.64 3.61
N ARG A 36 -12.87 3.32 4.60
CA ARG A 36 -12.86 2.13 5.47
C ARG A 36 -14.30 1.71 5.76
N THR A 37 -14.53 0.43 6.01
CA THR A 37 -15.86 -0.07 6.39
C THR A 37 -15.98 -0.24 7.91
N PRO A 38 -17.18 -0.52 8.43
CA PRO A 38 -17.35 -0.93 9.83
C PRO A 38 -16.65 -2.25 10.20
N ASN A 39 -16.19 -3.04 9.22
CA ASN A 39 -15.46 -4.30 9.44
C ASN A 39 -13.93 -4.10 9.38
N ALA A 40 -13.47 -2.85 9.37
CA ALA A 40 -12.05 -2.54 9.42
C ALA A 40 -11.52 -2.73 10.85
N HIS A 41 -10.40 -3.44 10.96
CA HIS A 41 -9.67 -3.65 12.20
C HIS A 41 -8.32 -2.96 12.10
N ILE A 42 -7.96 -2.21 13.14
CA ILE A 42 -6.61 -1.67 13.33
C ILE A 42 -6.03 -2.37 14.54
N LEU A 43 -4.93 -3.07 14.33
CA LEU A 43 -4.35 -4.00 15.30
C LEU A 43 -2.92 -3.59 15.63
N ALA A 44 -2.50 -3.80 16.87
CA ALA A 44 -1.10 -3.66 17.27
C ALA A 44 -0.71 -4.67 18.35
N THR A 45 0.59 -4.90 18.50
CA THR A 45 1.15 -5.81 19.53
C THR A 45 1.44 -5.12 20.86
N PHE A 46 0.77 -4.00 21.13
CA PHE A 46 0.82 -3.27 22.39
C PHE A 46 -0.57 -2.75 22.76
N PRO A 47 -0.87 -2.49 24.05
CA PRO A 47 -2.22 -2.09 24.47
C PRO A 47 -2.66 -0.70 23.97
N PRO A 48 -3.97 -0.45 23.74
CA PRO A 48 -4.50 0.85 23.34
C PRO A 48 -4.43 1.91 24.46
N ALA A 49 -4.26 1.48 25.71
CA ALA A 49 -4.06 2.34 26.87
C ALA A 49 -2.58 2.47 27.28
N ALA A 50 -1.65 1.97 26.47
CA ALA A 50 -0.22 2.13 26.71
C ALA A 50 0.17 3.61 26.75
N SER A 51 1.03 4.01 27.69
CA SER A 51 1.75 5.27 27.55
C SER A 51 2.77 5.15 26.41
N THR A 52 3.14 6.25 25.78
CA THR A 52 4.14 6.28 24.70
C THR A 52 5.46 5.65 25.12
N ASP A 53 5.87 5.86 26.38
CA ASP A 53 7.11 5.33 26.95
C ASP A 53 7.05 3.81 27.24
N SER A 54 5.84 3.24 27.26
CA SER A 54 5.61 1.81 27.51
C SER A 54 5.47 0.99 26.23
N ILE A 55 5.55 1.62 25.06
CA ILE A 55 5.51 0.92 23.77
C ILE A 55 6.80 0.09 23.65
N PRO A 56 6.71 -1.24 23.45
CA PRO A 56 7.88 -2.09 23.35
C PRO A 56 8.79 -1.64 22.21
N ARG A 57 10.11 -1.89 22.30
CA ARG A 57 11.03 -1.63 21.17
C ARG A 57 10.61 -2.39 19.91
N CYS A 58 10.31 -3.69 20.05
CA CYS A 58 9.87 -4.55 18.95
C CYS A 58 8.35 -4.61 18.93
N TRP A 59 7.72 -4.06 17.90
CA TRP A 59 6.27 -4.12 17.74
C TRP A 59 5.86 -4.18 16.28
N ALA A 60 4.64 -4.63 16.05
CA ALA A 60 3.99 -4.58 14.75
C ALA A 60 2.58 -4.03 14.88
N ALA A 61 2.11 -3.36 13.83
CA ALA A 61 0.73 -2.92 13.68
C ALA A 61 0.22 -3.24 12.28
N ALA A 62 -1.10 -3.31 12.16
CA ALA A 62 -1.74 -3.61 10.90
C ALA A 62 -3.10 -2.92 10.74
N TYR A 63 -3.47 -2.69 9.50
CA TYR A 63 -4.84 -2.37 9.08
C TYR A 63 -5.37 -3.56 8.30
N LEU A 64 -6.54 -4.08 8.65
CA LEU A 64 -7.24 -5.14 7.93
C LEU A 64 -8.70 -4.73 7.64
N ASP A 65 -9.14 -4.79 6.40
CA ASP A 65 -10.56 -4.67 6.03
C ASP A 65 -10.88 -5.62 4.88
N ARG A 66 -11.32 -6.84 5.25
CA ARG A 66 -11.69 -7.88 4.28
C ARG A 66 -12.88 -7.50 3.41
N SER A 67 -13.76 -6.60 3.87
CA SER A 67 -14.98 -6.28 3.12
C SER A 67 -14.73 -5.33 1.93
N MET A 68 -13.55 -4.70 1.87
CA MET A 68 -13.12 -3.82 0.77
C MET A 68 -12.55 -4.58 -0.44
N ARG A 69 -12.42 -5.91 -0.36
CA ARG A 69 -11.96 -6.75 -1.48
C ARG A 69 -12.80 -6.52 -2.75
N PRO A 70 -12.21 -6.46 -3.95
CA PRO A 70 -10.85 -6.92 -4.32
C PRO A 70 -9.72 -5.90 -4.17
N GLU A 71 -9.98 -4.75 -3.53
CA GLU A 71 -8.90 -3.79 -3.23
C GLU A 71 -7.90 -4.41 -2.24
N THR A 72 -6.79 -3.72 -1.97
CA THR A 72 -5.87 -4.16 -0.92
C THR A 72 -6.59 -4.18 0.43
N GLU A 73 -6.54 -5.32 1.11
CA GLU A 73 -7.28 -5.57 2.35
C GLU A 73 -6.39 -5.38 3.58
N LEU A 74 -5.09 -5.65 3.45
CA LEU A 74 -4.15 -5.72 4.56
C LEU A 74 -2.89 -4.86 4.31
N TRP A 75 -2.49 -4.10 5.33
CA TRP A 75 -1.19 -3.46 5.44
C TRP A 75 -0.59 -3.81 6.79
N ILE A 76 0.69 -4.16 6.81
CA ILE A 76 1.45 -4.46 8.03
C ILE A 76 2.66 -3.54 8.06
N PHE A 77 2.98 -3.06 9.25
CA PHE A 77 4.27 -2.45 9.58
C PHE A 77 4.84 -3.14 10.81
N THR A 78 6.14 -3.39 10.82
CA THR A 78 6.90 -3.81 12.01
C THR A 78 8.16 -2.99 12.18
N THR A 79 8.57 -2.71 13.41
CA THR A 79 9.81 -1.96 13.68
C THR A 79 11.07 -2.62 13.13
N GLY A 80 11.01 -3.92 12.85
CA GLY A 80 12.08 -4.63 12.14
C GLY A 80 12.40 -4.05 10.76
N GLU A 81 11.46 -3.34 10.13
CA GLU A 81 11.67 -2.66 8.83
C GLU A 81 12.60 -1.45 8.92
N ILE A 82 12.92 -0.98 10.13
CA ILE A 82 13.78 0.19 10.34
C ILE A 82 15.25 -0.26 10.25
N PRO A 83 16.06 0.37 9.38
CA PRO A 83 17.50 0.09 9.31
C PRO A 83 18.18 0.25 10.68
N GLY A 84 19.00 -0.73 11.06
CA GLY A 84 19.67 -0.73 12.37
C GLY A 84 18.76 -1.10 13.56
N HIS A 85 17.51 -1.52 13.33
CA HIS A 85 16.64 -1.93 14.43
C HIS A 85 17.21 -3.11 15.23
N CYS A 86 17.90 -4.03 14.56
CA CYS A 86 18.48 -5.24 15.16
C CYS A 86 19.98 -5.26 14.87
N GLU A 87 20.78 -4.59 15.69
CA GLU A 87 22.24 -4.71 15.70
C GLU A 87 22.66 -5.70 16.79
N SER A 88 22.44 -7.00 16.55
CA SER A 88 23.10 -8.05 17.34
C SER A 88 24.30 -8.55 16.54
N PRO A 89 25.51 -8.66 17.14
CA PRO A 89 26.67 -9.25 16.49
C PRO A 89 26.44 -10.69 16.00
N ASP A 90 25.46 -11.38 16.59
CA ASP A 90 25.15 -12.80 16.34
C ASP A 90 23.90 -13.02 15.44
N GLU A 91 23.09 -11.99 15.18
CA GLU A 91 21.92 -12.11 14.29
C GLU A 91 22.33 -11.70 12.86
N LYS A 92 22.28 -12.67 11.94
CA LYS A 92 22.40 -12.44 10.49
C LYS A 92 21.36 -11.41 10.02
N GLU A 93 21.65 -10.77 8.89
CA GLU A 93 20.76 -9.84 8.18
C GLU A 93 19.26 -10.21 8.32
N GLY A 94 18.46 -9.23 8.77
CA GLY A 94 17.01 -9.27 8.78
C GLY A 94 16.36 -9.00 10.14
N PHE A 95 15.06 -9.28 10.25
CA PHE A 95 14.28 -9.00 11.47
C PHE A 95 14.71 -9.86 12.66
N CYS A 96 14.81 -9.25 13.86
CA CYS A 96 15.00 -10.01 15.10
C CYS A 96 13.81 -10.92 15.41
N THR A 97 14.06 -11.86 16.31
CA THR A 97 13.08 -12.84 16.79
C THR A 97 11.77 -12.19 17.28
N GLU A 98 11.85 -11.07 18.01
CA GLU A 98 10.67 -10.42 18.56
C GLU A 98 9.83 -9.69 17.48
N CYS A 99 10.45 -9.06 16.48
CA CYS A 99 9.73 -8.48 15.34
C CYS A 99 9.03 -9.53 14.49
N LYS A 100 9.68 -10.69 14.27
CA LYS A 100 9.07 -11.85 13.59
C LYS A 100 7.86 -12.36 14.38
N LYS A 101 8.01 -12.54 15.69
CA LYS A 101 6.89 -12.92 16.58
C LYS A 101 5.75 -11.91 16.54
N ALA A 102 6.04 -10.61 16.47
CA ALA A 102 5.02 -9.56 16.42
C ALA A 102 4.15 -9.69 15.15
N VAL A 103 4.78 -9.80 13.98
CA VAL A 103 4.08 -9.98 12.69
C VAL A 103 3.24 -11.25 12.69
N LEU A 104 3.82 -12.38 13.11
CA LEU A 104 3.12 -13.65 13.11
C LEU A 104 1.95 -13.68 14.10
N SER A 105 2.08 -12.99 15.24
CA SER A 105 0.97 -12.83 16.21
C SER A 105 -0.20 -12.05 15.62
N LEU A 106 0.08 -11.01 14.82
CA LEU A 106 -0.95 -10.27 14.08
C LEU A 106 -1.70 -11.19 13.12
N ILE A 107 -0.99 -12.02 12.34
CA ILE A 107 -1.64 -12.96 11.40
C ILE A 107 -2.50 -13.98 12.15
N ASP A 108 -1.98 -14.57 13.23
CA ASP A 108 -2.73 -15.55 14.03
C ASP A 108 -4.02 -14.95 14.58
N TYR A 109 -3.94 -13.71 15.11
CA TYR A 109 -5.10 -12.99 15.63
C TYR A 109 -6.09 -12.66 14.50
N MET A 110 -5.63 -12.18 13.35
CA MET A 110 -6.51 -11.93 12.20
C MET A 110 -7.22 -13.22 11.74
N GLY A 111 -6.59 -14.38 11.90
CA GLY A 111 -7.17 -15.68 11.61
C GLY A 111 -8.39 -16.03 12.47
N THR A 112 -8.58 -15.38 13.62
CA THR A 112 -9.74 -15.61 14.50
C THR A 112 -10.87 -14.60 14.28
N LEU A 113 -10.63 -13.53 13.51
CA LEU A 113 -11.62 -12.51 13.22
C LEU A 113 -12.71 -13.01 12.27
N PRO A 114 -13.96 -12.53 12.42
CA PRO A 114 -15.05 -12.89 11.52
C PRO A 114 -14.73 -12.51 10.07
N ILE A 115 -15.37 -13.22 9.14
CA ILE A 115 -15.25 -12.96 7.71
C ILE A 115 -16.50 -12.18 7.30
N PRO A 116 -16.38 -10.86 7.05
CA PRO A 116 -17.52 -10.08 6.60
C PRO A 116 -17.92 -10.46 5.17
N PRO A 117 -19.21 -10.29 4.79
CA PRO A 117 -19.60 -10.42 3.40
C PRO A 117 -18.90 -9.36 2.55
N MET A 118 -18.62 -9.70 1.30
CA MET A 118 -18.14 -8.71 0.33
C MET A 118 -19.24 -7.69 0.02
N HIS A 119 -18.86 -6.43 -0.21
CA HIS A 119 -19.81 -5.40 -0.59
C HIS A 119 -20.51 -5.74 -1.93
N PRO A 120 -21.85 -5.57 -2.08
CA PRO A 120 -22.58 -5.95 -3.30
C PRO A 120 -22.04 -5.33 -4.60
N TRP A 121 -21.48 -4.13 -4.52
CA TRP A 121 -20.91 -3.43 -5.69
C TRP A 121 -19.67 -4.11 -6.27
N ASN A 122 -19.07 -5.06 -5.53
CA ASN A 122 -17.93 -5.84 -5.98
C ASN A 122 -18.36 -7.19 -6.60
N GLU A 123 -19.66 -7.45 -6.77
CA GLU A 123 -20.17 -8.67 -7.43
C GLU A 123 -19.53 -8.93 -8.82
N PRO A 124 -19.28 -7.91 -9.68
CA PRO A 124 -18.59 -8.15 -10.95
C PRO A 124 -17.19 -8.78 -10.78
N ALA A 125 -16.47 -8.46 -9.71
CA ALA A 125 -15.17 -9.06 -9.42
C ALA A 125 -15.30 -10.53 -8.99
N MET A 126 -16.35 -10.87 -8.23
CA MET A 126 -16.66 -12.27 -7.90
C MET A 126 -17.04 -13.08 -9.14
N GLU A 127 -17.79 -12.51 -10.07
CA GLU A 127 -18.15 -13.20 -11.31
C GLU A 127 -16.91 -13.50 -12.16
N LEU A 128 -15.99 -12.53 -12.27
CA LEU A 128 -14.68 -12.77 -12.92
C LEU A 128 -13.88 -13.88 -12.23
N ALA A 129 -13.92 -13.94 -10.90
CA ALA A 129 -13.25 -14.99 -10.14
C ALA A 129 -13.86 -16.38 -10.42
N ARG A 130 -15.19 -16.50 -10.39
CA ARG A 130 -15.93 -17.75 -10.69
C ARG A 130 -15.71 -18.22 -12.13
N GLN A 131 -15.77 -17.29 -13.08
CA GLN A 131 -15.52 -17.59 -14.49
C GLN A 131 -14.08 -18.11 -14.68
N HIS A 132 -13.09 -17.46 -14.08
CA HIS A 132 -11.70 -17.90 -14.15
C HIS A 132 -11.47 -19.27 -13.48
N GLU A 133 -12.15 -19.56 -12.38
CA GLU A 133 -12.10 -20.91 -11.76
C GLU A 133 -12.67 -21.97 -12.71
N LYS A 134 -13.78 -21.69 -13.38
CA LYS A 134 -14.39 -22.60 -14.36
C LYS A 134 -13.48 -22.86 -15.56
N GLU A 135 -12.78 -21.84 -16.05
CA GLU A 135 -11.84 -21.95 -17.17
C GLU A 135 -10.54 -22.68 -16.78
N HIS A 136 -10.16 -22.59 -15.51
CA HIS A 136 -8.90 -23.12 -14.98
C HIS A 136 -9.15 -23.87 -13.66
N PRO A 137 -9.72 -25.09 -13.69
CA PRO A 137 -10.20 -25.79 -12.49
C PRO A 137 -9.10 -26.30 -11.56
N GLN A 138 -7.84 -26.31 -12.00
CA GLN A 138 -6.70 -26.71 -11.16
C GLN A 138 -6.57 -25.80 -9.94
N THR A 139 -6.21 -26.37 -8.80
CA THR A 139 -6.03 -25.67 -7.51
C THR A 139 -4.79 -26.18 -6.80
N GLY A 140 -4.25 -25.39 -5.86
CA GLY A 140 -3.11 -25.78 -5.04
C GLY A 140 -1.91 -24.84 -5.23
N PRO A 141 -0.87 -24.99 -4.41
CA PRO A 141 0.30 -24.10 -4.41
C PRO A 141 1.12 -24.18 -5.71
N ASP A 142 1.05 -25.30 -6.43
CA ASP A 142 1.75 -25.52 -7.70
C ASP A 142 0.91 -25.14 -8.93
N ALA A 143 -0.31 -24.64 -8.71
CA ALA A 143 -1.17 -24.22 -9.81
C ALA A 143 -0.59 -22.97 -10.48
N VAL A 144 -0.46 -23.02 -11.79
CA VAL A 144 -0.07 -21.88 -12.62
C VAL A 144 -1.26 -21.48 -13.49
N TYR A 145 -1.58 -20.20 -13.49
CA TYR A 145 -2.68 -19.64 -14.26
C TYR A 145 -2.15 -18.64 -15.28
N PRO A 146 -2.79 -18.53 -16.47
CA PRO A 146 -2.42 -17.51 -17.42
C PRO A 146 -2.69 -16.10 -16.86
N PRO A 147 -1.88 -15.10 -17.23
CA PRO A 147 -2.10 -13.73 -16.79
C PRO A 147 -3.42 -13.19 -17.38
N GLY A 148 -4.22 -12.54 -16.54
CA GLY A 148 -5.46 -11.89 -16.95
C GLY A 148 -6.25 -11.34 -15.76
N PRO A 149 -7.31 -10.54 -16.00
CA PRO A 149 -8.11 -9.94 -14.92
C PRO A 149 -8.68 -10.97 -13.95
N GLY A 150 -9.13 -12.12 -14.44
CA GLY A 150 -9.68 -13.21 -13.63
C GLY A 150 -8.68 -13.77 -12.62
N LEU A 151 -7.39 -13.88 -12.97
CA LEU A 151 -6.33 -14.34 -12.07
C LEU A 151 -6.18 -13.42 -10.85
N TYR A 152 -6.26 -12.09 -11.06
CA TYR A 152 -6.19 -11.13 -9.95
C TYR A 152 -7.38 -11.24 -9.01
N MET A 153 -8.55 -11.65 -9.52
CA MET A 153 -9.79 -11.80 -8.75
C MET A 153 -9.96 -13.19 -8.14
N ARG A 154 -9.25 -14.21 -8.61
CA ARG A 154 -9.47 -15.61 -8.20
C ARG A 154 -9.36 -15.83 -6.68
N HIS A 155 -8.47 -15.10 -6.01
CA HIS A 155 -8.31 -15.17 -4.55
C HIS A 155 -9.60 -14.82 -3.77
N LEU A 156 -10.56 -14.12 -4.41
CA LEU A 156 -11.84 -13.79 -3.81
C LEU A 156 -12.66 -15.03 -3.42
N LEU A 157 -12.49 -16.14 -4.12
CA LEU A 157 -13.17 -17.41 -3.83
C LEU A 157 -12.68 -18.06 -2.52
N ILE A 158 -11.57 -17.58 -1.96
CA ILE A 158 -10.97 -18.09 -0.74
C ILE A 158 -11.04 -16.96 0.31
N PRO A 159 -12.04 -16.94 1.21
CA PRO A 159 -12.28 -15.78 2.07
C PRO A 159 -11.14 -15.46 3.06
N MET A 160 -10.33 -16.45 3.39
CA MET A 160 -9.15 -16.29 4.27
C MET A 160 -7.91 -15.81 3.52
N VAL A 161 -7.94 -15.75 2.19
CA VAL A 161 -6.84 -15.16 1.40
C VAL A 161 -7.13 -13.70 1.16
N VAL A 162 -6.18 -12.86 1.57
CA VAL A 162 -6.26 -11.42 1.41
C VAL A 162 -5.09 -10.90 0.57
N THR A 163 -5.30 -9.74 -0.04
CA THR A 163 -4.25 -8.94 -0.67
C THR A 163 -3.54 -8.10 0.39
N LEU A 164 -2.27 -8.44 0.64
CA LEU A 164 -1.33 -7.70 1.49
C LEU A 164 -0.49 -6.76 0.63
N GLY A 165 -0.62 -5.46 0.86
CA GLY A 165 -0.01 -4.42 0.03
C GLY A 165 1.14 -3.67 0.70
N ALA A 166 1.96 -3.02 -0.13
CA ALA A 166 3.15 -2.25 0.26
C ALA A 166 4.06 -3.00 1.25
N CYS A 167 4.12 -4.32 1.13
CA CYS A 167 4.66 -5.20 2.15
C CYS A 167 6.17 -5.34 2.02
N HIS A 168 6.89 -5.09 3.10
CA HIS A 168 8.34 -5.26 3.14
C HIS A 168 8.76 -6.69 2.75
N HIS A 169 9.77 -6.83 1.90
CA HIS A 169 10.21 -8.13 1.39
C HIS A 169 10.53 -9.15 2.49
N GLU A 170 11.12 -8.74 3.61
CA GLU A 170 11.34 -9.65 4.76
C GLU A 170 10.05 -10.10 5.46
N VAL A 171 9.00 -9.28 5.50
CA VAL A 171 7.68 -9.73 5.96
C VAL A 171 7.16 -10.80 4.99
N VAL A 172 7.30 -10.58 3.67
CA VAL A 172 6.90 -11.58 2.66
C VAL A 172 7.66 -12.89 2.83
N GLN A 173 8.97 -12.82 3.05
CA GLN A 173 9.80 -14.00 3.32
C GLN A 173 9.34 -14.74 4.59
N LEU A 174 9.12 -14.00 5.69
CA LEU A 174 8.62 -14.57 6.94
C LEU A 174 7.28 -15.29 6.74
N LEU A 175 6.35 -14.70 5.98
CA LEU A 175 5.05 -15.31 5.69
C LEU A 175 5.17 -16.50 4.72
N ALA A 176 6.16 -16.50 3.83
CA ALA A 176 6.45 -17.64 2.96
C ALA A 176 7.01 -18.82 3.77
N GLU A 177 7.95 -18.57 4.68
CA GLU A 177 8.51 -19.57 5.61
C GLU A 177 7.44 -20.16 6.52
N ALA A 178 6.46 -19.35 6.94
CA ALA A 178 5.31 -19.78 7.71
C ALA A 178 4.21 -20.49 6.87
N GLY A 179 4.41 -20.70 5.57
CA GLY A 179 3.45 -21.38 4.69
C GLY A 179 2.18 -20.58 4.37
N MET A 180 2.20 -19.26 4.58
CA MET A 180 1.03 -18.38 4.40
C MET A 180 1.00 -17.71 3.03
N LEU A 181 2.13 -17.60 2.34
CA LEU A 181 2.21 -16.98 1.01
C LEU A 181 1.54 -17.87 -0.06
N ARG A 182 0.64 -17.27 -0.87
CA ARG A 182 -0.06 -17.95 -1.97
C ARG A 182 0.59 -17.61 -3.30
N LYS A 183 1.54 -18.46 -3.71
CA LYS A 183 2.38 -18.27 -4.91
C LYS A 183 1.63 -18.50 -6.22
N GLU A 184 0.51 -19.23 -6.19
CA GLU A 184 -0.35 -19.39 -7.37
C GLU A 184 -1.06 -18.09 -7.78
N PHE A 185 -1.03 -17.05 -6.94
CA PHE A 185 -1.56 -15.72 -7.26
C PHE A 185 -0.44 -14.73 -7.61
N PRO A 186 -0.74 -13.68 -8.38
CA PRO A 186 0.28 -12.73 -8.83
C PRO A 186 1.00 -12.00 -7.69
N GLY A 187 2.13 -11.40 -8.01
CA GLY A 187 2.76 -10.34 -7.22
C GLY A 187 3.92 -10.75 -6.33
N HIS A 188 4.05 -12.03 -5.98
CA HIS A 188 5.17 -12.52 -5.18
C HIS A 188 6.54 -12.49 -5.89
N GLU A 189 6.54 -12.30 -7.21
CA GLU A 189 7.75 -12.10 -8.04
C GLU A 189 7.89 -10.65 -8.54
N ALA A 190 6.95 -9.78 -8.18
CA ALA A 190 6.84 -8.43 -8.73
C ALA A 190 7.37 -7.39 -7.73
N ASP A 191 8.69 -7.31 -7.61
CA ASP A 191 9.34 -6.35 -6.72
C ASP A 191 9.04 -4.90 -7.08
N LEU A 192 8.82 -4.08 -6.05
CA LEU A 192 8.76 -2.62 -6.15
C LEU A 192 9.87 -2.00 -5.30
N ASN A 193 10.51 -0.97 -5.86
CA ASN A 193 11.35 -0.05 -5.11
C ASN A 193 10.46 0.94 -4.36
N LYS A 194 10.60 1.01 -3.04
CA LYS A 194 10.03 2.09 -2.23
C LYS A 194 10.96 3.31 -2.25
N PHE A 195 10.38 4.47 -2.51
CA PHE A 195 11.04 5.77 -2.47
C PHE A 195 10.37 6.65 -1.42
N TRP A 196 11.15 7.24 -0.53
CA TRP A 196 10.69 8.26 0.40
C TRP A 196 11.21 9.64 0.01
N PHE A 197 10.40 10.65 0.26
CA PHE A 197 10.71 12.04 -0.05
C PHE A 197 10.37 12.90 1.17
N LYS A 198 11.35 13.62 1.69
CA LYS A 198 11.09 14.74 2.59
C LYS A 198 10.61 15.91 1.72
N VAL A 199 9.44 16.46 2.02
CA VAL A 199 8.80 17.49 1.17
C VAL A 199 9.65 18.75 1.07
N ALA A 200 10.35 19.11 2.15
CA ALA A 200 11.25 20.25 2.20
C ALA A 200 12.45 20.12 1.24
N ASP A 201 12.86 18.88 0.93
CA ASP A 201 14.00 18.58 0.06
C ASP A 201 13.59 18.45 -1.42
N LEU A 202 12.29 18.53 -1.73
CA LEU A 202 11.81 18.45 -3.10
C LEU A 202 12.34 19.63 -3.94
N PRO A 203 12.75 19.38 -5.19
CA PRO A 203 13.26 20.44 -6.04
C PRO A 203 12.19 21.49 -6.37
N GLN A 204 12.62 22.65 -6.87
CA GLN A 204 11.67 23.65 -7.35
C GLN A 204 10.85 23.13 -8.53
N THR A 205 9.55 23.37 -8.46
CA THR A 205 8.58 23.12 -9.54
C THR A 205 8.75 24.20 -10.61
N ARG A 206 8.81 23.80 -11.88
CA ARG A 206 8.61 24.75 -12.99
C ARG A 206 7.13 25.09 -13.08
N ASP A 207 6.85 26.32 -13.51
CA ASP A 207 5.49 26.71 -13.83
C ASP A 207 4.94 25.90 -15.00
N LEU A 208 3.63 25.71 -14.99
CA LEU A 208 2.95 25.08 -16.11
C LEU A 208 3.01 26.02 -17.34
N PRO A 209 3.14 25.46 -18.55
CA PRO A 209 2.94 26.22 -19.79
C PRO A 209 1.61 26.99 -19.74
N GLU A 210 1.59 28.20 -20.32
CA GLU A 210 0.44 29.12 -20.23
C GLU A 210 -0.89 28.50 -20.69
N LYS A 211 -0.85 27.58 -21.66
CA LYS A 211 -2.03 26.86 -22.18
C LYS A 211 -2.59 25.78 -21.24
N LEU A 212 -1.93 25.51 -20.12
CA LEU A 212 -2.31 24.50 -19.13
C LEU A 212 -2.82 25.14 -17.84
N ARG A 213 -3.67 24.42 -17.12
CA ARG A 213 -4.15 24.78 -15.79
C ARG A 213 -4.13 23.58 -14.85
N TRP A 214 -3.98 23.86 -13.56
CA TRP A 214 -4.18 22.86 -12.50
C TRP A 214 -5.66 22.53 -12.32
N GLY A 215 -5.95 21.36 -11.76
CA GLY A 215 -7.28 20.97 -11.26
C GLY A 215 -7.23 19.62 -10.56
N GLU A 216 -8.36 19.18 -10.04
CA GLU A 216 -8.55 17.81 -9.54
C GLU A 216 -9.15 16.92 -10.64
N MET A 217 -8.92 15.61 -10.56
CA MET A 217 -9.54 14.64 -11.46
C MET A 217 -11.02 14.46 -11.09
N ARG A 218 -11.90 14.57 -12.09
CA ARG A 218 -13.36 14.54 -11.90
C ARG A 218 -13.94 13.21 -12.38
N GLU A 219 -15.18 12.94 -12.02
CA GLU A 219 -15.90 11.74 -12.48
C GLU A 219 -15.86 11.55 -14.00
N LYS A 220 -16.08 12.63 -14.77
CA LYS A 220 -16.00 12.61 -16.24
C LYS A 220 -14.61 12.29 -16.80
N ASP A 221 -13.56 12.44 -15.99
CA ASP A 221 -12.17 12.18 -16.39
C ASP A 221 -11.74 10.74 -16.03
N LEU A 222 -12.53 9.96 -15.29
CA LEU A 222 -12.09 8.64 -14.81
C LEU A 222 -11.95 7.61 -15.93
N ALA A 223 -12.74 7.73 -17.00
CA ALA A 223 -12.67 6.79 -18.12
C ALA A 223 -11.28 6.81 -18.78
N ILE A 224 -10.68 8.00 -18.95
CA ILE A 224 -9.32 8.12 -19.49
C ILE A 224 -8.28 7.65 -18.46
N VAL A 225 -8.47 7.93 -17.17
CA VAL A 225 -7.59 7.43 -16.10
C VAL A 225 -7.54 5.89 -16.13
N GLN A 226 -8.70 5.24 -16.20
CA GLN A 226 -8.82 3.78 -16.27
C GLN A 226 -8.23 3.21 -17.56
N ALA A 227 -8.40 3.89 -18.69
CA ALA A 227 -7.83 3.47 -19.98
C ALA A 227 -6.29 3.63 -20.07
N ARG A 228 -5.67 4.32 -19.10
CA ARG A 228 -4.23 4.62 -19.08
C ARG A 228 -3.49 4.01 -17.88
N THR A 229 -4.18 3.31 -17.00
CA THR A 229 -3.58 2.58 -15.86
C THR A 229 -3.47 1.10 -16.16
N SER A 230 -2.31 0.50 -15.91
CA SER A 230 -2.12 -0.95 -16.03
C SER A 230 -2.69 -1.71 -14.83
N ILE A 231 -2.79 -1.05 -13.67
CA ILE A 231 -3.42 -1.62 -12.47
C ILE A 231 -4.87 -1.14 -12.46
N PRO A 232 -5.85 -2.05 -12.63
CA PRO A 232 -7.27 -1.69 -12.62
C PRO A 232 -7.65 -1.10 -11.26
N ARG A 233 -8.42 -0.02 -11.29
CA ARG A 233 -9.03 0.59 -10.11
C ARG A 233 -10.49 0.89 -10.39
N THR A 234 -11.34 0.70 -9.39
CA THR A 234 -12.75 1.07 -9.51
C THR A 234 -12.89 2.60 -9.55
N ALA A 235 -13.92 3.10 -10.23
CA ALA A 235 -14.23 4.53 -10.25
C ALA A 235 -14.46 5.06 -8.83
N ARG A 236 -15.14 4.27 -7.98
CA ARG A 236 -15.34 4.57 -6.55
C ARG A 236 -14.02 4.80 -5.84
N THR A 237 -13.06 3.90 -6.00
CA THR A 237 -11.73 4.04 -5.39
C THR A 237 -11.09 5.33 -5.86
N LEU A 238 -11.00 5.57 -7.18
CA LEU A 238 -10.40 6.80 -7.73
C LEU A 238 -11.04 8.09 -7.21
N LEU A 239 -12.36 8.14 -7.08
CA LEU A 239 -13.09 9.31 -6.53
C LEU A 239 -12.82 9.52 -5.04
N SER A 240 -12.43 8.49 -4.30
CA SER A 240 -12.09 8.60 -2.88
C SER A 240 -10.66 9.09 -2.63
N LEU A 241 -9.80 9.04 -3.65
CA LEU A 241 -8.39 9.39 -3.54
C LEU A 241 -8.16 10.89 -3.78
N LYS A 242 -7.18 11.46 -3.08
CA LYS A 242 -6.65 12.78 -3.41
C LYS A 242 -6.01 12.74 -4.81
N SER A 243 -6.25 13.75 -5.62
CA SER A 243 -5.77 13.80 -7.00
C SER A 243 -5.30 15.17 -7.41
N VAL A 244 -4.30 15.21 -8.28
CA VAL A 244 -3.84 16.43 -8.94
C VAL A 244 -3.77 16.13 -10.43
N GLY A 245 -4.41 16.99 -11.21
CA GLY A 245 -4.46 16.96 -12.66
C GLY A 245 -3.96 18.26 -13.29
N VAL A 246 -3.52 18.14 -14.53
CA VAL A 246 -3.21 19.24 -15.43
C VAL A 246 -4.11 19.12 -16.64
N PHE A 247 -4.74 20.23 -17.02
CA PHE A 247 -5.73 20.29 -18.08
C PHE A 247 -5.35 21.34 -19.11
N GLU A 248 -5.68 21.10 -20.37
CA GLU A 248 -5.65 22.16 -21.39
C GLU A 248 -6.73 23.21 -21.09
N LYS A 249 -6.35 24.50 -21.10
CA LYS A 249 -7.31 25.60 -20.87
C LYS A 249 -8.40 25.66 -21.95
N ALA A 250 -8.05 25.41 -23.21
CA ALA A 250 -8.96 25.56 -24.34
C ALA A 250 -10.01 24.45 -24.43
N THR A 251 -9.64 23.21 -24.08
CA THR A 251 -10.47 22.03 -24.31
C THR A 251 -10.97 21.38 -23.02
N ASP A 252 -10.45 21.79 -21.86
CA ASP A 252 -10.72 21.20 -20.56
C ASP A 252 -10.29 19.71 -20.43
N LYS A 253 -9.48 19.22 -21.38
CA LYS A 253 -9.02 17.83 -21.41
C LYS A 253 -7.84 17.62 -20.45
N PRO A 254 -7.83 16.52 -19.66
CA PRO A 254 -6.70 16.16 -18.81
C PRO A 254 -5.51 15.72 -19.68
N VAL A 255 -4.31 16.21 -19.35
CA VAL A 255 -3.06 15.90 -20.06
C VAL A 255 -2.02 15.21 -19.16
N ALA A 256 -2.14 15.38 -17.85
CA ALA A 256 -1.34 14.67 -16.86
C ALA A 256 -2.09 14.63 -15.55
N TRP A 257 -1.87 13.58 -14.76
CA TRP A 257 -2.51 13.43 -13.46
C TRP A 257 -1.76 12.45 -12.58
N THR A 258 -2.07 12.49 -11.29
CA THR A 258 -1.65 11.50 -10.30
C THR A 258 -2.62 11.51 -9.12
N PHE A 259 -2.55 10.45 -8.32
CA PHE A 259 -3.37 10.24 -7.13
C PHE A 259 -2.47 9.81 -5.97
N LEU A 260 -2.96 9.99 -4.74
CA LEU A 260 -2.41 9.28 -3.59
C LEU A 260 -3.25 8.02 -3.35
N GLY A 261 -2.60 6.86 -3.29
CA GLY A 261 -3.22 5.58 -3.01
C GLY A 261 -3.87 5.53 -1.62
N LEU A 262 -4.56 4.43 -1.32
CA LEU A 262 -5.18 4.21 0.00
C LEU A 262 -4.17 4.20 1.15
N ASP A 263 -2.90 4.00 0.85
CA ASP A 263 -1.76 4.03 1.76
C ASP A 263 -0.87 5.27 1.59
N GLY A 264 -1.29 6.24 0.78
CA GLY A 264 -0.56 7.50 0.58
C GLY A 264 0.52 7.43 -0.50
N SER A 265 0.72 6.26 -1.13
CA SER A 265 1.70 6.10 -2.20
C SER A 265 1.31 6.91 -3.44
N LEU A 266 2.29 7.51 -4.12
CA LEU A 266 2.06 8.10 -5.44
C LEU A 266 1.57 7.02 -6.41
N THR A 267 0.39 7.22 -7.00
CA THR A 267 -0.20 6.23 -7.88
C THR A 267 -0.93 6.81 -9.08
N THR A 268 -1.21 5.95 -10.05
CA THR A 268 -1.88 6.30 -11.33
C THR A 268 -1.25 7.51 -12.01
N LEU A 269 0.07 7.68 -11.91
CA LEU A 269 0.76 8.79 -12.54
C LEU A 269 0.75 8.60 -14.05
N HIS A 270 0.28 9.61 -14.77
CA HIS A 270 0.31 9.61 -16.22
C HIS A 270 0.63 11.00 -16.79
N THR A 271 1.20 11.01 -17.99
CA THR A 271 1.30 12.19 -18.85
C THR A 271 1.08 11.73 -20.27
N GLU A 272 0.12 12.35 -20.95
CA GLU A 272 -0.21 12.06 -22.34
C GLU A 272 1.02 12.24 -23.24
N PRO A 273 1.21 11.39 -24.27
CA PRO A 273 2.45 11.32 -25.04
C PRO A 273 2.97 12.67 -25.55
N GLU A 274 2.10 13.53 -26.09
CA GLU A 274 2.42 14.84 -26.66
C GLU A 274 2.83 15.90 -25.60
N TRP A 275 2.67 15.58 -24.32
CA TRP A 275 3.04 16.40 -23.17
C TRP A 275 4.25 15.88 -22.40
N ARG A 276 4.80 14.72 -22.78
CA ARG A 276 6.00 14.14 -22.15
C ARG A 276 7.25 14.98 -22.43
N GLY A 277 8.28 14.80 -21.59
CA GLY A 277 9.56 15.53 -21.70
C GLY A 277 9.49 17.00 -21.25
N LYS A 278 8.32 17.52 -20.86
CA LYS A 278 8.11 18.93 -20.46
C LYS A 278 8.17 19.15 -18.94
N GLY A 279 8.52 18.11 -18.17
CA GLY A 279 8.56 18.18 -16.70
C GLY A 279 7.20 18.12 -16.00
N ILE A 280 6.10 17.92 -16.73
CA ILE A 280 4.73 17.95 -16.18
C ILE A 280 4.50 16.83 -15.16
N ALA A 281 4.97 15.60 -15.44
CA ALA A 281 4.91 14.49 -14.49
C ALA A 281 5.55 14.85 -13.13
N LYS A 282 6.72 15.49 -13.17
CA LYS A 282 7.41 15.98 -11.98
C LYS A 282 6.57 17.03 -11.25
N ALA A 283 5.98 17.96 -12.00
CA ALA A 283 5.18 19.05 -11.44
C ALA A 283 3.91 18.53 -10.73
N VAL A 284 3.15 17.59 -11.32
CA VAL A 284 1.98 16.99 -10.67
C VAL A 284 2.35 16.22 -9.40
N THR A 285 3.46 15.46 -9.43
CA THR A 285 3.95 14.72 -8.26
C THR A 285 4.38 15.65 -7.14
N MET A 286 5.15 16.70 -7.43
CA MET A 286 5.56 17.66 -6.41
C MET A 286 4.38 18.43 -5.84
N LYS A 287 3.40 18.79 -6.66
CA LYS A 287 2.20 19.49 -6.21
C LYS A 287 1.38 18.63 -5.25
N ILE A 288 1.06 17.38 -5.61
CA ILE A 288 0.28 16.49 -4.75
C ILE A 288 0.99 16.19 -3.42
N PHE A 289 2.32 16.05 -3.44
CA PHE A 289 3.11 15.88 -2.22
C PHE A 289 3.06 17.14 -1.34
N LYS A 290 3.29 18.33 -1.91
CA LYS A 290 3.26 19.59 -1.15
C LYS A 290 1.89 19.92 -0.57
N GLU A 291 0.81 19.57 -1.28
CA GLU A 291 -0.56 19.88 -0.85
C GLU A 291 -1.07 18.94 0.24
N HIS A 292 -0.64 17.68 0.28
CA HIS A 292 -1.25 16.69 1.17
C HIS A 292 -0.32 16.09 2.20
N ALA A 293 0.96 15.86 1.90
CA ALA A 293 1.87 15.21 2.85
C ALA A 293 1.94 15.90 4.24
N PRO A 294 1.90 17.26 4.33
CA PRO A 294 1.88 17.95 5.63
C PRO A 294 0.68 17.64 6.53
N GLU A 295 -0.43 17.13 5.99
CA GLU A 295 -1.60 16.71 6.79
C GLU A 295 -1.58 15.22 7.13
N LEU A 296 -0.72 14.45 6.46
CA LEU A 296 -0.82 13.00 6.40
C LEU A 296 0.30 12.30 7.19
N ALA A 297 1.54 12.70 6.95
CA ALA A 297 2.73 12.01 7.44
C ALA A 297 3.81 13.02 7.83
N VAL A 298 3.69 13.55 9.05
CA VAL A 298 4.66 14.46 9.67
C VAL A 298 5.32 13.74 10.83
N ASP A 299 6.66 13.69 10.84
CA ASP A 299 7.45 13.05 11.91
C ASP A 299 7.62 13.97 13.13
N ASP A 300 8.35 13.51 14.15
CA ASP A 300 8.56 14.25 15.40
C ASP A 300 9.46 15.49 15.23
N GLU A 301 10.17 15.59 14.11
CA GLU A 301 10.98 16.75 13.72
C GLU A 301 10.20 17.72 12.83
N GLU A 302 8.88 17.54 12.71
CA GLU A 302 7.99 18.32 11.85
C GLU A 302 8.33 18.23 10.35
N ASN A 303 9.02 17.17 9.93
CA ASN A 303 9.24 16.89 8.51
C ASN A 303 8.02 16.20 7.91
N ALA A 304 7.43 16.80 6.87
CA ALA A 304 6.44 16.14 6.04
C ALA A 304 7.09 15.15 5.07
N TRP A 305 6.58 13.93 5.05
CA TRP A 305 7.06 12.83 4.21
C TRP A 305 6.04 12.42 3.15
N ALA A 306 6.53 12.09 1.97
CA ALA A 306 5.78 11.47 0.89
C ALA A 306 6.49 10.20 0.41
N HIS A 307 5.78 9.33 -0.32
CA HIS A 307 6.41 8.14 -0.88
C HIS A 307 5.82 7.71 -2.23
N ALA A 308 6.57 6.87 -2.93
CA ALA A 308 6.15 6.22 -4.15
C ALA A 308 6.67 4.78 -4.18
N ASP A 309 5.86 3.89 -4.73
CA ASP A 309 6.19 2.47 -4.85
C ASP A 309 6.24 2.14 -6.35
N VAL A 310 7.43 1.77 -6.85
CA VAL A 310 7.70 1.67 -8.29
C VAL A 310 8.21 0.29 -8.64
N TYR A 311 7.52 -0.41 -9.54
CA TYR A 311 8.00 -1.70 -10.06
C TYR A 311 9.45 -1.63 -10.53
N VAL A 312 10.24 -2.59 -10.09
CA VAL A 312 11.63 -2.75 -10.53
C VAL A 312 11.65 -2.92 -12.05
N GLY A 313 12.51 -2.15 -12.73
CA GLY A 313 12.60 -2.15 -14.19
C GLY A 313 11.67 -1.15 -14.87
N ASN A 314 10.77 -0.47 -14.15
CA ASN A 314 10.06 0.70 -14.68
C ASN A 314 10.99 1.92 -14.71
N VAL A 315 11.84 1.98 -15.74
CA VAL A 315 12.87 3.01 -15.91
C VAL A 315 12.29 4.43 -15.87
N GLN A 316 11.07 4.63 -16.41
CA GLN A 316 10.44 5.96 -16.46
C GLN A 316 10.06 6.46 -15.07
N SER A 317 9.35 5.65 -14.29
CA SER A 317 8.93 6.01 -12.93
C SER A 317 10.13 6.07 -11.97
N GLU A 318 11.11 5.19 -12.13
CA GLU A 318 12.35 5.25 -11.34
C GLU A 318 13.16 6.53 -11.64
N SER A 319 13.31 6.88 -12.92
CA SER A 319 14.00 8.12 -13.34
C SER A 319 13.29 9.35 -12.79
N LEU A 320 11.96 9.37 -12.80
CA LEU A 320 11.18 10.43 -12.17
C LEU A 320 11.48 10.53 -10.67
N CYS A 321 11.41 9.42 -9.93
CA CYS A 321 11.67 9.42 -8.49
C CYS A 321 13.10 9.88 -8.17
N ARG A 322 14.10 9.44 -8.95
CA ARG A 322 15.49 9.93 -8.83
C ARG A 322 15.59 11.43 -9.11
N SER A 323 14.87 11.94 -10.10
CA SER A 323 14.85 13.37 -10.43
C SER A 323 14.25 14.25 -9.31
N LEU A 324 13.45 13.67 -8.42
CA LEU A 324 12.88 14.30 -7.23
C LEU A 324 13.82 14.23 -6.01
N GLY A 325 15.02 13.67 -6.17
CA GLY A 325 15.98 13.44 -5.08
C GLY A 325 15.79 12.10 -4.36
N GLY A 326 14.81 11.30 -4.78
CA GLY A 326 14.54 9.98 -4.20
C GLY A 326 15.61 8.96 -4.54
N LYS A 327 15.83 8.02 -3.62
CA LYS A 327 16.69 6.85 -3.83
C LYS A 327 15.84 5.59 -3.63
N PRO A 328 16.06 4.52 -4.41
CA PRO A 328 15.43 3.24 -4.13
C PRO A 328 15.96 2.76 -2.77
N SER A 329 15.09 2.62 -1.78
CA SER A 329 15.51 2.32 -0.41
C SER A 329 15.30 0.85 -0.06
N VAL A 330 14.08 0.36 -0.21
CA VAL A 330 13.71 -1.00 0.19
C VAL A 330 12.80 -1.67 -0.84
N LYS A 331 12.86 -3.00 -0.91
CA LYS A 331 11.95 -3.81 -1.72
C LYS A 331 10.66 -4.06 -0.98
N ILE A 332 9.56 -3.83 -1.67
CA ILE A 332 8.22 -4.17 -1.20
C ILE A 332 7.45 -4.92 -2.29
N LEU A 333 6.41 -5.63 -1.88
CA LEU A 333 5.57 -6.43 -2.77
C LEU A 333 4.08 -6.27 -2.44
N TRP A 334 3.24 -6.55 -3.43
CA TRP A 334 1.80 -6.82 -3.24
C TRP A 334 1.57 -8.31 -3.42
N VAL A 335 1.21 -9.01 -2.35
CA VAL A 335 1.13 -10.48 -2.32
C VAL A 335 -0.22 -10.95 -1.81
N ARG A 336 -0.53 -12.23 -2.07
CA ARG A 336 -1.72 -12.89 -1.52
C ARG A 336 -1.26 -13.77 -0.37
N VAL A 337 -1.89 -13.60 0.78
CA VAL A 337 -1.55 -14.33 1.99
C VAL A 337 -2.79 -15.01 2.56
N HIS A 338 -2.64 -16.26 2.94
CA HIS A 338 -3.65 -17.01 3.66
C HIS A 338 -3.53 -16.67 5.14
N ILE A 339 -4.49 -15.89 5.64
CA ILE A 339 -4.58 -15.57 7.06
C ILE A 339 -5.30 -16.72 7.74
N THR A 340 -4.60 -17.49 8.56
CA THR A 340 -5.20 -18.49 9.44
C THR A 340 -4.43 -18.50 10.75
N LYS A 341 -5.10 -18.91 11.84
CA LYS A 341 -4.42 -19.19 13.09
C LYS A 341 -3.50 -20.39 12.86
N ARG A 342 -2.21 -20.24 13.16
CA ARG A 342 -1.25 -21.34 13.11
C ARG A 342 -1.52 -22.32 14.26
N ASP A 343 -1.33 -23.61 13.99
CA ASP A 343 -1.38 -24.63 15.03
C ASP A 343 -0.14 -24.53 15.91
N SER A 344 -0.35 -24.39 17.23
CA SER A 344 0.71 -24.26 18.24
C SER A 344 1.64 -25.48 18.34
N SER A 345 1.34 -26.56 17.61
CA SER A 345 2.07 -27.83 17.60
C SER A 345 3.18 -27.90 16.53
N VAL A 346 3.37 -26.84 15.74
CA VAL A 346 4.43 -26.76 14.71
C VAL A 346 5.23 -25.47 14.91
N THR A 347 6.01 -25.42 15.98
CA THR A 347 7.12 -24.46 16.17
C THR A 347 8.24 -25.10 16.93
#